data_AF-A0A6A3VDI5-F1
#
_entry.id   AF-A0A6A3VDI5-F1
#
_cell.length_a   1.000
_cell.length_b   1.000
_cell.length_c   1.000
_cell.angle_alpha   90.00
_cell.angle_beta   90.00
_cell.angle_gamma   90.00
#
_symmetry.space_group_name_H-M   'P 1'
#
loop_
_entity.id
_entity.type
_entity.pdbx_description
1 polymer ?
#
loop_
_entity_poly.entity_id
_entity_poly.type
_entity_poly.pdbx_seq_one_letter_code
_entity_poly.pdbx_strand_id
1 'polypeptide(L)'
;MENKLPVFLVLLLLLVLLVALPIDMRQKCRQRKRIDWEAYAQRLVDEGQFDKCYKMSFSSFMALAAMLEPYLPVDVKQSRNRTGADPITHTNKLQMCLRWLSGGSYHDVRETSGVSVPAFCRSIHEVVDAIIA
;
A
#
# COMPACT_ATOMS: atom_id res chain seq x y z
N MET A 1 -25.85 -41.75 -38.82
CA MET A 1 -25.94 -40.89 -37.63
C MET A 1 -24.63 -41.01 -36.88
N GLU A 2 -23.67 -40.14 -37.20
CA GLU A 2 -22.37 -40.13 -36.52
C GLU A 2 -22.57 -39.76 -35.05
N ASN A 3 -21.98 -40.56 -34.15
CA ASN A 3 -22.01 -40.33 -32.72
C ASN A 3 -21.33 -38.99 -32.41
N LYS A 4 -22.10 -37.91 -32.26
CA LYS A 4 -21.61 -36.57 -31.88
C LYS A 4 -21.42 -36.40 -30.36
N LEU A 5 -21.79 -37.41 -29.58
CA LEU A 5 -21.63 -37.48 -28.13
C LEU A 5 -20.19 -37.21 -27.63
N PRO A 6 -19.12 -37.79 -28.21
CA PRO A 6 -17.76 -37.52 -27.74
C PRO A 6 -17.33 -36.08 -28.04
N VAL A 7 -17.77 -35.50 -29.16
CA VAL A 7 -17.50 -34.10 -29.51
C VAL A 7 -18.17 -33.16 -28.50
N PHE A 8 -19.41 -33.46 -28.12
CA PHE A 8 -20.15 -32.70 -27.13
C PHE A 8 -19.49 -32.77 -25.74
N LEU A 9 -19.04 -33.95 -25.33
CA LEU A 9 -18.32 -34.15 -24.06
C LEU A 9 -17.00 -33.38 -24.03
N VAL A 10 -16.23 -33.39 -25.13
CA VAL A 10 -14.97 -32.64 -25.23
C VAL A 10 -15.21 -31.13 -25.19
N LEU A 11 -16.25 -30.63 -25.88
CA LEU A 11 -16.64 -29.22 -25.82
C LEU A 11 -17.08 -28.81 -24.41
N LEU A 12 -17.85 -29.65 -23.73
CA LEU A 12 -18.27 -29.39 -22.35
C LEU A 12 -17.08 -29.34 -21.39
N LEU A 13 -16.13 -30.28 -21.54
CA LEU A 13 -14.88 -30.32 -20.76
C LEU A 13 -14.02 -29.07 -20.99
N LEU A 14 -13.86 -28.64 -22.24
CA LEU A 14 -13.13 -27.42 -22.58
C LEU A 14 -13.79 -26.17 -21.99
N LEU A 15 -15.12 -26.11 -21.99
CA LEU A 15 -15.87 -25.00 -21.44
C LEU A 15 -15.77 -24.93 -19.91
N VAL A 16 -15.83 -26.09 -19.25
CA VAL A 16 -15.57 -26.21 -17.80
C VAL A 16 -14.14 -25.78 -17.48
N LEU A 17 -13.15 -26.19 -18.28
CA LEU A 17 -11.76 -25.77 -18.09
C LEU A 17 -11.59 -24.25 -18.25
N LEU A 18 -12.21 -23.65 -19.27
CA LEU A 18 -12.15 -22.21 -19.51
C LEU A 18 -12.79 -21.39 -18.39
N VAL A 19 -13.91 -21.86 -17.84
CA VAL A 19 -14.61 -21.21 -16.72
C VAL A 19 -13.89 -21.43 -15.38
N ALA A 20 -13.28 -22.61 -15.20
CA ALA A 20 -12.55 -22.97 -13.99
C ALA A 20 -11.12 -22.40 -13.95
N LEU A 21 -10.54 -22.06 -15.09
CA LEU A 21 -9.29 -21.31 -15.14
C LEU A 21 -9.55 -19.90 -14.59
N PRO A 22 -8.95 -19.51 -13.45
CA PRO A 22 -8.99 -18.13 -13.04
C PRO A 22 -8.12 -17.36 -14.03
N ILE A 23 -8.72 -16.84 -15.09
CA ILE A 23 -8.05 -15.90 -15.99
C ILE A 23 -7.97 -14.58 -15.20
N ASP A 24 -7.03 -14.53 -14.25
CA ASP A 24 -6.72 -13.31 -13.52
C ASP A 24 -5.91 -12.41 -14.46
N MET A 25 -6.62 -11.73 -15.37
CA MET A 25 -6.05 -10.72 -16.26
C MET A 25 -5.61 -9.45 -15.51
N ARG A 26 -5.70 -9.43 -14.17
CA ARG A 26 -5.19 -8.31 -13.39
C ARG A 26 -3.70 -8.20 -13.64
N GLN A 27 -3.31 -7.08 -14.24
CA GLN A 27 -1.91 -6.68 -14.39
C GLN A 27 -1.21 -6.94 -13.05
N LYS A 28 -0.22 -7.85 -13.04
CA LYS A 28 0.50 -8.21 -11.82
C LYS A 28 0.95 -6.92 -11.15
N CYS A 29 0.39 -6.63 -9.97
CA CYS A 29 0.82 -5.47 -9.21
C CYS A 29 2.32 -5.63 -8.97
N ARG A 30 3.12 -4.64 -9.39
CA ARG A 30 4.56 -4.64 -9.12
C ARG A 30 4.76 -4.76 -7.61
N GLN A 31 5.37 -5.87 -7.20
CA GLN A 31 5.73 -6.11 -5.82
C GLN A 31 6.73 -5.05 -5.38
N ARG A 32 6.47 -4.44 -4.23
CA ARG A 32 7.33 -3.41 -3.64
C ARG A 32 7.47 -3.72 -2.17
N LYS A 33 8.71 -3.67 -1.67
CA LYS A 33 8.99 -3.86 -0.25
C LYS A 33 8.60 -2.59 0.49
N ARG A 34 7.70 -2.70 1.46
CA ARG A 34 7.35 -1.59 2.36
C ARG A 34 8.54 -1.26 3.24
N ILE A 35 8.64 0.01 3.61
CA ILE A 35 9.58 0.43 4.64
C ILE A 35 9.21 -0.25 5.96
N ASP A 36 10.22 -0.74 6.65
CA ASP A 36 10.12 -1.05 8.07
C ASP A 36 10.21 0.28 8.82
N TRP A 37 9.05 0.81 9.22
CA TRP A 37 8.96 2.12 9.84
C TRP A 37 9.75 2.20 11.15
N GLU A 38 9.66 1.17 12.00
CA GLU A 38 10.31 1.19 13.31
C GLU A 38 11.83 1.21 13.15
N ALA A 39 12.38 0.30 12.33
CA ALA A 39 13.81 0.26 12.08
C ALA A 39 14.32 1.52 11.36
N TYR A 40 13.51 2.12 10.48
CA TYR A 40 13.87 3.35 9.79
C TYR A 40 13.85 4.57 10.73
N ALA A 41 12.78 4.73 11.51
CA ALA A 41 12.63 5.83 12.44
C ALA A 41 13.68 5.78 13.55
N GLN A 42 13.94 4.59 14.12
CA GLN A 42 14.96 4.41 15.15
C GLN A 42 16.34 4.83 14.65
N ARG A 43 16.72 4.44 13.43
CA ARG A 43 17.98 4.88 12.82
C ARG A 43 18.08 6.41 12.74
N LEU A 44 17.01 7.09 12.31
CA LEU A 44 17.01 8.55 12.24
C LEU A 44 17.09 9.21 13.62
N VAL A 45 16.52 8.58 14.64
CA VAL A 45 16.66 9.03 16.04
C VAL A 45 18.12 8.88 16.49
N ASP A 46 18.72 7.72 16.27
CA ASP A 46 20.10 7.41 16.64
C ASP A 46 21.10 8.35 15.93
N GLU A 47 20.83 8.72 14.68
CA GLU A 47 21.64 9.65 13.88
C GLU A 47 21.36 11.15 14.18
N GLY A 48 20.40 11.47 15.05
CA GLY A 48 20.00 12.85 15.35
C GLY A 48 19.44 13.60 14.12
N GLN A 49 18.79 12.86 13.21
CA GLN A 49 18.23 13.37 11.96
C GLN A 49 16.70 13.44 11.95
N PHE A 50 16.02 12.74 12.87
CA PHE A 50 14.56 12.63 12.87
C PHE A 50 13.87 14.00 12.80
N ASP A 51 14.23 14.92 13.69
CA ASP A 51 13.63 16.25 13.77
C ASP A 51 13.91 17.09 12.52
N LYS A 52 15.05 16.88 11.86
CA LYS A 52 15.38 17.56 10.61
C LYS A 52 14.52 17.04 9.46
N CYS A 53 14.26 15.74 9.44
CA CYS A 53 13.46 15.06 8.41
C CYS A 53 11.95 15.32 8.53
N TYR A 54 11.43 15.41 9.76
CA TYR A 54 9.99 15.46 10.06
C TYR A 54 9.52 16.76 10.73
N LYS A 55 10.43 17.68 11.06
CA LYS A 55 10.16 18.98 11.72
C LYS A 55 9.47 18.87 13.08
N MET A 56 9.59 17.72 13.72
CA MET A 56 9.09 17.43 15.07
C MET A 56 9.87 16.28 15.69
N SER A 57 9.81 16.14 17.01
CA SER A 57 10.41 15.01 17.71
C SER A 57 9.72 13.69 17.35
N PHE A 58 10.42 12.57 17.55
CA PHE A 58 9.83 11.24 17.39
C PHE A 58 8.61 11.02 18.30
N SER A 59 8.65 11.52 19.54
CA SER A 59 7.52 11.41 20.47
C SER A 59 6.31 12.21 19.98
N SER A 60 6.50 13.43 19.48
CA SER A 60 5.44 14.23 18.88
C SER A 60 4.87 13.56 17.62
N PHE A 61 5.72 12.95 16.79
CA PHE A 61 5.29 12.19 15.64
C PHE A 61 4.39 11.02 16.05
N MET A 62 4.81 10.22 17.04
CA MET A 62 4.03 9.05 17.48
C MET A 62 2.71 9.47 18.14
N ALA A 63 2.71 10.58 18.89
CA ALA A 63 1.48 11.15 19.43
C ALA A 63 0.51 11.57 18.31
N LEU A 64 1.01 12.23 17.26
CA LEU A 64 0.21 12.58 16.09
C LEU A 64 -0.30 11.34 15.35
N ALA A 65 0.53 10.31 15.18
CA ALA A 65 0.11 9.07 14.54
C ALA A 65 -1.04 8.39 15.29
N ALA A 66 -0.96 8.33 16.62
CA ALA A 66 -2.01 7.79 17.47
C ALA A 66 -3.30 8.63 17.41
N MET A 67 -3.21 9.96 17.38
CA MET A 67 -4.38 10.84 17.23
C MET A 67 -5.09 10.65 15.90
N LEU A 68 -4.34 10.41 14.81
CA LEU A 68 -4.89 10.26 13.46
C LEU A 68 -5.32 8.83 13.12
N GLU A 69 -4.97 7.83 13.92
CA GLU A 69 -5.30 6.42 13.66
C GLU A 69 -6.81 6.18 13.41
N PRO A 70 -7.74 6.73 14.21
CA PRO A 70 -9.18 6.54 13.97
C PRO A 70 -9.68 7.09 12.64
N TYR A 71 -8.98 8.11 12.10
CA TYR A 71 -9.34 8.80 10.86
C TYR A 71 -8.62 8.25 9.63
N LEU A 72 -7.68 7.31 9.82
CA LEU A 72 -6.88 6.70 8.76
C LEU A 72 -7.11 5.18 8.71
N PRO A 73 -8.35 4.72 8.46
CA PRO A 73 -8.66 3.29 8.46
C PRO A 73 -7.86 2.53 7.40
N VAL A 74 -7.48 1.31 7.76
CA VAL A 74 -6.69 0.42 6.91
C VAL A 74 -7.52 -0.81 6.54
N ASP A 75 -7.96 -0.89 5.28
CA ASP A 75 -8.64 -2.08 4.78
C ASP A 75 -7.61 -3.16 4.38
N VAL A 76 -7.26 -3.99 5.35
CA VAL A 76 -6.31 -5.12 5.19
C VAL A 76 -6.79 -6.10 4.12
N LYS A 77 -8.11 -6.36 4.08
CA LYS A 77 -8.71 -7.34 3.16
C LYS A 77 -8.59 -6.83 1.72
N GLN A 78 -8.93 -5.57 1.48
CA GLN A 78 -8.79 -4.95 0.17
C GLN A 78 -7.33 -4.92 -0.29
N SER A 79 -6.37 -4.59 0.60
CA SER A 79 -4.96 -4.58 0.25
C SER A 79 -4.49 -5.97 -0.20
N ARG A 80 -4.73 -7.01 0.61
CA ARG A 80 -4.33 -8.38 0.30
C ARG A 80 -4.96 -8.87 -1.00
N ASN A 81 -6.25 -8.61 -1.22
CA ASN A 81 -6.96 -9.00 -2.44
C ASN A 81 -6.43 -8.30 -3.70
N ARG A 82 -5.90 -7.08 -3.57
CA ARG A 82 -5.47 -6.27 -4.72
C ARG A 82 -4.00 -6.48 -5.08
N THR A 83 -3.13 -6.62 -4.09
CA THR A 83 -1.67 -6.58 -4.30
C THR A 83 -0.95 -7.82 -3.77
N GLY A 84 -1.60 -8.63 -2.94
CA GLY A 84 -0.93 -9.68 -2.16
C GLY A 84 0.09 -9.14 -1.15
N ALA A 85 0.12 -7.82 -0.91
CA ALA A 85 1.08 -7.16 -0.04
C ALA A 85 0.38 -6.57 1.19
N ASP A 86 1.18 -6.35 2.23
CA ASP A 86 0.72 -5.70 3.45
C ASP A 86 0.21 -4.29 3.17
N PRO A 87 -0.86 -3.88 3.90
CA PRO A 87 -1.46 -2.59 3.69
C PRO A 87 -0.53 -1.44 4.08
N ILE A 88 -0.79 -0.26 3.54
CA ILE A 88 -0.12 0.97 3.97
C ILE A 88 -0.73 1.37 5.30
N THR A 89 0.03 1.20 6.38
CA THR A 89 -0.38 1.57 7.76
C THR A 89 -0.62 3.07 7.89
N HIS A 90 -1.42 3.49 8.87
CA HIS A 90 -1.66 4.92 9.14
C HIS A 90 -0.34 5.67 9.39
N THR A 91 0.61 5.05 10.10
CA THR A 91 1.96 5.59 10.35
C THR A 91 2.75 5.77 9.06
N ASN A 92 2.68 4.80 8.15
CA ASN A 92 3.33 4.89 6.85
C ASN A 92 2.71 5.99 5.97
N LYS A 93 1.40 6.23 6.06
CA LYS A 93 0.76 7.37 5.38
C LYS A 93 1.27 8.69 5.96
N LEU A 94 1.28 8.81 7.30
CA LEU A 94 1.71 10.01 8.00
C LEU A 94 3.18 10.36 7.70
N GLN A 95 4.10 9.38 7.75
CA GLN A 95 5.51 9.65 7.45
C GLN A 95 5.72 10.13 6.00
N MET A 96 5.00 9.54 5.03
CA MET A 96 5.09 10.02 3.64
C MET A 96 4.64 11.47 3.53
N CYS A 97 3.51 11.80 4.19
CA CYS A 97 2.96 13.14 4.21
C CYS A 97 3.93 14.15 4.83
N LEU A 98 4.36 13.91 6.07
CA LEU A 98 5.25 14.82 6.78
C LEU A 98 6.61 14.93 6.10
N ARG A 99 7.17 13.84 5.57
CA ARG A 99 8.44 13.89 4.86
C ARG A 99 8.34 14.73 3.58
N TRP A 100 7.23 14.63 2.85
CA TRP A 100 6.98 15.46 1.67
C TRP A 100 6.78 16.94 2.04
N LEU A 101 5.93 17.23 3.03
CA LEU A 101 5.71 18.60 3.53
C LEU A 101 6.98 19.24 4.11
N SER A 102 7.90 18.44 4.61
CA SER A 102 9.22 18.88 5.09
C SER A 102 10.23 19.14 3.96
N GLY A 103 9.79 19.16 2.70
CA GLY A 103 10.62 19.39 1.51
C GLY A 103 11.29 18.14 0.94
N GLY A 104 10.86 16.93 1.33
CA GLY A 104 11.36 15.69 0.75
C GLY A 104 10.94 15.51 -0.70
N SER A 105 11.85 15.03 -1.55
CA SER A 105 11.56 14.67 -2.94
C SER A 105 10.47 13.61 -3.01
N TYR A 106 9.39 13.87 -3.75
CA TYR A 106 8.29 12.90 -3.87
C TYR A 106 8.77 11.56 -4.44
N HIS A 107 9.75 11.58 -5.36
CA HIS A 107 10.32 10.36 -5.93
C HIS A 107 11.00 9.53 -4.86
N ASP A 108 11.80 10.15 -4.01
CA ASP A 108 12.59 9.48 -2.97
C ASP A 108 11.67 8.94 -1.89
N VAL A 109 10.77 9.76 -1.36
CA VAL A 109 9.84 9.36 -0.30
C VAL A 109 8.98 8.18 -0.74
N ARG A 110 8.44 8.24 -1.96
CA ARG A 110 7.64 7.15 -2.55
C ARG A 110 8.45 5.87 -2.69
N GLU A 111 9.67 5.96 -3.21
CA GLU A 111 10.54 4.80 -3.44
C GLU A 111 10.98 4.17 -2.12
N THR A 112 11.44 4.97 -1.15
CA THR A 112 11.79 4.53 0.20
C THR A 112 10.62 3.86 0.92
N SER A 113 9.41 4.40 0.76
CA SER A 113 8.19 3.83 1.35
C SER A 113 7.65 2.62 0.58
N GLY A 114 8.22 2.33 -0.60
CA GLY A 114 7.82 1.22 -1.46
C GLY A 114 6.42 1.35 -2.06
N VAL A 115 5.87 2.55 -2.23
CA VAL A 115 4.48 2.74 -2.72
C VAL A 115 4.43 3.05 -4.23
N SER A 116 3.26 2.90 -4.85
CA SER A 116 3.03 3.40 -6.21
C SER A 116 2.74 4.91 -6.17
N VAL A 117 2.85 5.60 -7.31
CA VAL A 117 2.50 7.03 -7.40
C VAL A 117 1.05 7.29 -6.97
N PRO A 118 0.03 6.54 -7.45
CA PRO A 118 -1.34 6.75 -6.99
C PRO A 118 -1.55 6.50 -5.50
N ALA A 119 -0.85 5.51 -4.94
CA ALA A 119 -0.95 5.22 -3.51
C ALA A 119 -0.32 6.34 -2.67
N PHE A 120 0.83 6.88 -3.10
CA PHE A 120 1.45 8.04 -2.46
C PHE A 120 0.50 9.24 -2.43
N CYS A 121 0.03 9.72 -3.59
CA CYS A 121 -0.85 10.88 -3.65
C CYS A 121 -2.12 10.69 -2.80
N ARG A 122 -2.72 9.50 -2.84
CA ARG A 122 -3.88 9.18 -2.02
C ARG A 122 -3.57 9.27 -0.52
N SER A 123 -2.44 8.70 -0.08
CA SER A 123 -2.04 8.76 1.33
C SER A 123 -1.79 10.18 1.82
N ILE A 124 -1.28 11.08 0.96
CA ILE A 124 -1.14 12.50 1.30
C ILE A 124 -2.52 13.12 1.56
N HIS A 125 -3.47 12.94 0.64
CA HIS A 125 -4.84 13.46 0.80
C HIS A 125 -5.51 12.89 2.04
N GLU A 126 -5.48 11.57 2.24
CA GLU A 126 -6.05 10.92 3.42
C GLU A 126 -5.50 11.50 4.73
N VAL A 127 -4.19 11.79 4.80
CA VAL A 127 -3.59 12.40 6.00
C VAL A 127 -4.00 13.86 6.18
N VAL A 128 -4.02 14.65 5.11
CA VAL A 128 -4.44 16.06 5.19
C VAL A 128 -5.91 16.14 5.62
N ASP A 129 -6.78 15.30 5.04
CA ASP A 129 -8.20 15.22 5.41
C ASP A 129 -8.37 14.78 6.86
N ALA A 130 -7.56 13.82 7.33
CA ALA A 130 -7.56 13.39 8.74
C ALA A 130 -7.09 14.48 9.72
N ILE A 131 -6.21 15.40 9.30
CA ILE A 131 -5.73 16.51 10.13
C ILE A 131 -6.82 17.58 10.33
N ILE A 132 -7.72 17.75 9.36
CA ILE A 132 -8.77 18.78 9.39
C ILE A 132 -10.14 18.25 9.85
N ALA A 133 -10.24 16.94 10.11
CA ALA A 133 -11.47 16.28 10.58
C ALA A 133 -11.76 16.57 12.06
#